data_AF-A0A183D7Q4-F1
#
_entry.id   AF-A0A183D7Q4-F1
#
_cell.length_a   1.000
_cell.length_b   1.000
_cell.length_c   1.000
_cell.angle_alpha   90.00
_cell.angle_beta   90.00
_cell.angle_gamma   90.00
#
_symmetry.space_group_name_H-M   'P 1'
#
loop_
_entity.id
_entity.type
_entity.pdbx_description
1 polymer ?
#
loop_
_entity_poly.entity_id
_entity_poly.type
_entity_poly.pdbx_seq_one_letter_code
_entity_poly.pdbx_strand_id
1 'polypeptide(L)'
;MFAGAVVLVVLSPKCVLKKEPEWWRKHVSYQIFTPSFRDSNNDGIGDFSGIKEKLNDLRKVGIQTIWVTPVIATQKDDFLPLDVVDFASVDERFGTTNDLKLLIDEAHQLDMHFTMDLPISTTSASHSWLEYFLFVYPLAAKEYSYNDDSNNKAFSSLDYSSAFFLSNKAVIDKRKGREIFVGHALRGVP
;
A
#
# COMPACT_ATOMS: atom_id res chain seq x y z
N MET A 1 12.98 39.25 -44.00
CA MET A 1 12.81 37.98 -43.27
C MET A 1 12.45 38.20 -41.80
N PHE A 2 13.15 39.09 -41.07
CA PHE A 2 12.86 39.37 -39.64
C PHE A 2 11.46 39.95 -39.39
N ALA A 3 11.02 40.91 -40.21
CA ALA A 3 9.69 41.52 -40.08
C ALA A 3 8.54 40.51 -40.23
N GLY A 4 8.70 39.50 -41.11
CA GLY A 4 7.69 38.45 -41.31
C GLY A 4 7.53 37.55 -40.09
N ALA A 5 8.63 37.20 -39.40
CA ALA A 5 8.58 36.40 -38.18
C ALA A 5 7.90 37.16 -37.03
N VAL A 6 8.19 38.46 -36.89
CA VAL A 6 7.55 39.32 -35.88
C VAL A 6 6.04 39.42 -36.11
N VAL A 7 5.62 39.64 -37.36
CA VAL A 7 4.19 39.68 -37.72
C VAL A 7 3.50 38.35 -37.42
N LEU A 8 4.15 37.22 -37.69
CA LEU A 8 3.59 35.89 -37.44
C LEU A 8 3.42 35.59 -35.95
N VAL A 9 4.37 35.99 -35.11
CA VAL A 9 4.28 35.84 -33.64
C VAL A 9 3.21 36.76 -33.05
N VAL A 10 3.09 37.99 -33.53
CA VAL A 10 2.10 38.98 -33.03
C VAL A 10 0.67 38.62 -33.46
N LEU A 11 0.49 38.10 -34.67
CA LEU A 11 -0.81 37.71 -35.19
C LEU A 11 -1.20 36.26 -34.85
N SER A 12 -0.29 35.47 -34.26
CA SER A 12 -0.64 34.13 -33.80
C SER A 12 -1.67 34.23 -32.67
N PRO A 13 -2.87 33.63 -32.83
CA PRO A 13 -3.84 33.58 -31.75
C PRO A 13 -3.20 32.85 -30.56
N LYS A 14 -3.46 33.34 -29.34
CA LYS A 14 -3.02 32.63 -28.13
C LYS A 14 -3.57 31.21 -28.22
N CYS A 15 -2.68 30.21 -28.19
CA CYS A 15 -3.10 28.82 -28.15
C CYS A 15 -4.08 28.65 -26.98
N VAL A 16 -5.16 27.89 -27.22
CA VAL A 16 -6.04 27.45 -26.15
C VAL A 16 -5.17 26.68 -25.16
N LEU A 17 -5.10 27.18 -23.93
CA LEU A 17 -4.29 26.61 -22.86
C LEU A 17 -4.90 25.27 -22.49
N LYS A 18 -4.49 24.21 -23.19
CA LYS A 18 -4.91 22.85 -22.91
C LYS A 18 -4.25 22.47 -21.58
N LYS A 19 -5.04 22.24 -20.54
CA LYS A 19 -4.51 21.75 -19.26
C LYS A 19 -3.71 20.49 -19.57
N GLU A 20 -2.40 20.55 -19.38
CA GLU A 20 -1.55 19.39 -19.58
C GLU A 20 -2.08 18.25 -18.69
N PRO A 21 -2.27 17.03 -19.25
CA PRO A 21 -2.67 15.91 -18.42
C PRO A 21 -1.66 15.72 -17.28
N GLU A 22 -2.19 15.44 -16.10
CA GLU A 22 -1.40 15.10 -14.91
C GLU A 22 -0.41 13.97 -15.23
N TRP A 23 0.75 13.96 -14.57
CA TRP A 23 1.85 13.02 -14.84
C TRP A 23 1.40 11.55 -14.86
N TRP A 24 0.54 11.15 -13.93
CA TRP A 24 0.02 9.78 -13.79
C TRP A 24 -0.85 9.32 -14.97
N ARG A 25 -1.32 10.23 -15.83
CA ARG A 25 -2.05 9.89 -17.06
C ARG A 25 -1.13 9.65 -18.27
N LYS A 26 0.13 10.08 -18.18
CA LYS A 26 1.11 10.04 -19.27
C LYS A 26 2.22 9.05 -18.99
N HIS A 27 2.56 8.86 -17.72
CA HIS A 27 3.77 8.15 -17.33
C HIS A 27 3.64 6.65 -17.46
N VAL A 28 4.68 6.01 -17.98
CA VAL A 28 4.80 4.54 -17.93
C VAL A 28 5.20 4.14 -16.51
N SER A 29 4.34 3.35 -15.88
CA SER A 29 4.53 2.83 -14.53
C SER A 29 5.06 1.40 -14.57
N TYR A 30 6.01 1.09 -13.69
CA TYR A 30 6.59 -0.26 -13.54
C TYR A 30 6.42 -0.76 -12.11
N GLN A 31 5.71 -1.87 -11.95
CA GLN A 31 5.51 -2.49 -10.65
C GLN A 31 6.71 -3.38 -10.30
N ILE A 32 7.27 -3.16 -9.11
CA ILE A 32 8.45 -3.83 -8.57
C ILE A 32 8.01 -4.64 -7.37
N PHE A 33 8.23 -5.95 -7.43
CA PHE A 33 8.14 -6.81 -6.25
C PHE A 33 9.48 -6.83 -5.51
N THR A 34 9.57 -6.08 -4.40
CA THR A 34 10.81 -5.83 -3.62
C THR A 34 11.61 -7.10 -3.35
N PRO A 35 11.03 -8.19 -2.81
CA PRO A 35 11.78 -9.37 -2.38
C PRO A 35 12.48 -10.10 -3.53
N SER A 36 12.00 -9.95 -4.76
CA SER A 36 12.53 -10.68 -5.92
C SER A 36 13.26 -9.81 -6.94
N PHE A 37 13.38 -8.50 -6.69
CA PHE A 37 13.89 -7.58 -7.71
C PHE A 37 15.41 -7.56 -7.76
N ARG A 38 16.06 -7.14 -6.66
CA ARG A 38 17.51 -7.04 -6.56
C ARG A 38 17.94 -7.01 -5.10
N ASP A 39 18.72 -8.01 -4.72
CA ASP A 39 19.42 -8.08 -3.43
C ASP A 39 20.75 -7.32 -3.52
N SER A 40 21.01 -6.41 -2.58
CA SER A 40 22.24 -5.61 -2.49
C SER A 40 23.22 -6.08 -1.39
N ASN A 41 22.74 -6.86 -0.41
CA ASN A 41 23.49 -7.25 0.78
C ASN A 41 23.86 -8.76 0.81
N ASN A 42 23.37 -9.55 -0.17
CA ASN A 42 23.52 -10.99 -0.31
C ASN A 42 22.80 -11.83 0.77
N ASP A 43 21.69 -11.35 1.32
CA ASP A 43 20.85 -12.11 2.26
C ASP A 43 19.80 -13.02 1.56
N GLY A 44 19.68 -12.91 0.23
CA GLY A 44 18.76 -13.67 -0.60
C GLY A 44 17.40 -12.99 -0.83
N ILE A 45 17.17 -11.81 -0.28
CA ILE A 45 15.95 -11.02 -0.40
C ILE A 45 16.30 -9.69 -1.06
N GLY A 46 15.48 -9.25 -2.02
CA GLY A 46 15.65 -7.93 -2.61
C GLY A 46 15.30 -6.80 -1.65
N ASP A 47 16.01 -5.68 -1.77
CA ASP A 47 15.96 -4.58 -0.80
C ASP A 47 15.86 -3.20 -1.49
N PHE A 48 15.61 -2.13 -0.71
CA PHE A 48 15.46 -0.78 -1.27
C PHE A 48 16.75 -0.25 -1.94
N SER A 49 17.92 -0.63 -1.43
CA SER A 49 19.21 -0.25 -2.02
C SER A 49 19.42 -0.92 -3.39
N GLY A 50 19.01 -2.18 -3.53
CA GLY A 50 19.03 -2.92 -4.78
C GLY A 50 18.08 -2.33 -5.82
N ILE A 51 16.89 -1.86 -5.41
CA ILE A 51 16.00 -1.10 -6.31
C ILE A 51 16.69 0.19 -6.77
N LYS A 52 17.30 0.92 -5.83
CA LYS A 52 17.97 2.19 -6.07
C LYS A 52 19.09 2.05 -7.11
N GLU A 53 19.92 1.01 -7.01
CA GLU A 53 20.97 0.68 -7.99
C GLU A 53 20.47 0.55 -9.44
N LYS A 54 19.19 0.18 -9.63
CA LYS A 54 18.59 -0.06 -10.93
C LYS A 54 17.72 1.08 -11.45
N LEU A 55 17.51 2.15 -10.68
CA LEU A 55 16.69 3.29 -11.11
C LEU A 55 17.17 3.87 -12.45
N ASN A 56 18.48 4.03 -12.62
CA ASN A 56 19.04 4.56 -13.86
C ASN A 56 18.77 3.63 -15.05
N ASP A 57 18.80 2.31 -14.85
CA ASP A 57 18.49 1.35 -15.91
C ASP A 57 17.00 1.36 -16.27
N LEU A 58 16.12 1.47 -15.27
CA LEU A 58 14.68 1.66 -15.48
C LEU A 58 14.39 2.97 -16.23
N ARG A 59 15.11 4.04 -15.90
CA ARG A 59 14.98 5.33 -16.59
C ARG A 59 15.40 5.24 -18.06
N LYS A 60 16.50 4.55 -18.38
CA LYS A 60 16.98 4.36 -19.77
C LYS A 60 15.97 3.64 -20.66
N VAL A 61 15.22 2.70 -20.11
CA VAL A 61 14.16 1.99 -20.86
C VAL A 61 12.86 2.79 -20.96
N GLY A 62 12.81 3.99 -20.40
CA GLY A 62 11.69 4.92 -20.52
C GLY A 62 10.67 4.86 -19.38
N ILE A 63 10.96 4.13 -18.30
CA ILE A 63 10.09 4.11 -17.12
C ILE A 63 10.16 5.47 -16.42
N GLN A 64 9.00 5.97 -16.00
CA GLN A 64 8.85 7.29 -15.39
C GLN A 64 8.18 7.22 -14.02
N THR A 65 7.57 6.09 -13.66
CA THR A 65 6.98 5.85 -12.34
C THR A 65 7.32 4.44 -11.90
N ILE A 66 7.79 4.28 -10.67
CA ILE A 66 7.98 2.97 -10.04
C ILE A 66 6.91 2.76 -8.99
N TRP A 67 6.31 1.59 -8.99
CA TRP A 67 5.36 1.15 -7.98
C TRP A 67 5.99 0.01 -7.18
N VAL A 68 6.43 0.31 -5.97
CA VAL A 68 7.18 -0.65 -5.14
C VAL A 68 6.22 -1.38 -4.18
N THR A 69 6.33 -2.70 -4.14
CA THR A 69 5.51 -3.57 -3.28
C THR A 69 6.29 -4.80 -2.81
N PRO A 70 6.19 -5.22 -1.54
CA PRO A 70 5.70 -4.45 -0.39
C PRO A 70 6.78 -3.45 0.09
N VAL A 71 6.34 -2.51 0.93
CA VAL A 71 7.19 -1.49 1.60
C VAL A 71 6.95 -1.51 3.11
N ILE A 72 5.69 -1.68 3.51
CA ILE A 72 5.23 -1.62 4.91
C ILE A 72 5.46 -2.96 5.61
N ALA A 73 5.77 -2.92 6.90
CA ALA A 73 6.00 -4.10 7.72
C ALA A 73 4.79 -5.06 7.78
N THR A 74 5.03 -6.33 7.45
CA THR A 74 4.04 -7.42 7.60
C THR A 74 4.51 -8.47 8.59
N GLN A 75 3.58 -9.12 9.29
CA GLN A 75 3.92 -10.17 10.26
C GLN A 75 4.42 -11.45 9.59
N LYS A 76 3.88 -11.78 8.42
CA LYS A 76 4.16 -13.03 7.71
C LYS A 76 5.34 -12.89 6.75
N ASP A 77 6.03 -14.02 6.55
CA ASP A 77 7.13 -14.17 5.58
C ASP A 77 6.65 -14.47 4.15
N ASP A 78 5.34 -14.37 3.89
CA ASP A 78 4.78 -14.47 2.54
C ASP A 78 4.87 -13.15 1.76
N PHE A 79 5.30 -12.06 2.42
CA PHE A 79 5.39 -10.71 1.88
C PHE A 79 4.07 -10.19 1.28
N LEU A 80 2.94 -10.79 1.64
CA LEU A 80 1.64 -10.37 1.17
C LEU A 80 1.13 -9.21 2.04
N PRO A 81 0.57 -8.14 1.44
CA PRO A 81 0.08 -6.97 2.16
C PRO A 81 -1.26 -7.22 2.89
N LEU A 82 -1.48 -8.43 3.41
CA LEU A 82 -2.71 -8.83 4.10
C LEU A 82 -2.61 -8.71 5.62
N ASP A 83 -1.39 -8.74 6.16
CA ASP A 83 -1.09 -8.89 7.60
C ASP A 83 -0.16 -7.76 8.10
N VAL A 84 -0.58 -6.52 7.88
CA VAL A 84 0.21 -5.32 8.24
C VAL A 84 0.20 -5.09 9.75
N VAL A 85 1.39 -4.93 10.33
CA VAL A 85 1.59 -4.75 11.79
C VAL A 85 1.65 -3.27 12.18
N ASP A 86 2.24 -2.43 11.33
CA ASP A 86 2.29 -0.98 11.53
C ASP A 86 2.42 -0.26 10.18
N PHE A 87 1.41 0.54 9.84
CA PHE A 87 1.35 1.35 8.62
C PHE A 87 2.37 2.49 8.55
N ALA A 88 2.96 2.89 9.69
CA ALA A 88 3.95 3.96 9.74
C ALA A 88 5.39 3.45 9.58
N SER A 89 5.59 2.13 9.69
CA SER A 89 6.90 1.50 9.61
C SER A 89 7.17 0.86 8.25
N VAL A 90 8.41 0.95 7.79
CA VAL A 90 8.90 0.12 6.68
C VAL A 90 9.27 -1.25 7.19
N ASP A 91 9.20 -2.25 6.32
CA ASP A 91 9.65 -3.60 6.66
C ASP A 91 11.18 -3.65 6.73
N GLU A 92 11.72 -3.96 7.92
CA GLU A 92 13.15 -4.00 8.17
C GLU A 92 13.88 -5.04 7.29
N ARG A 93 13.16 -6.04 6.75
CA ARG A 93 13.71 -7.02 5.82
C ARG A 93 14.14 -6.40 4.48
N PHE A 94 13.60 -5.23 4.11
CA PHE A 94 13.98 -4.52 2.88
C PHE A 94 14.90 -3.32 3.14
N GLY A 95 15.15 -2.98 4.40
CA GLY A 95 15.98 -1.86 4.81
C GLY A 95 15.30 -0.91 5.78
N THR A 96 15.91 0.24 6.00
CA THR A 96 15.44 1.24 6.96
C THR A 96 14.55 2.30 6.31
N THR A 97 13.83 3.08 7.13
CA THR A 97 13.07 4.24 6.64
C THR A 97 13.97 5.24 5.91
N ASN A 98 15.24 5.32 6.31
CA ASN A 98 16.23 6.17 5.64
C ASN A 98 16.60 5.62 4.26
N ASP A 99 16.70 4.30 4.09
CA ASP A 99 16.98 3.68 2.78
C ASP A 99 15.82 3.90 1.80
N LEU A 100 14.58 3.80 2.28
CA LEU A 100 13.40 4.16 1.48
C LEU A 100 13.43 5.65 1.10
N LYS A 101 13.77 6.53 2.03
CA LYS A 101 13.91 7.97 1.75
C LYS A 101 14.95 8.22 0.66
N LEU A 102 16.11 7.58 0.74
CA LEU A 102 17.17 7.70 -0.26
C LEU A 102 16.69 7.19 -1.64
N LEU A 103 15.95 6.08 -1.68
CA LEU A 103 15.35 5.56 -2.91
C LEU A 103 14.39 6.57 -3.55
N ILE A 104 13.50 7.18 -2.75
CA ILE A 104 12.55 8.19 -3.22
C ILE A 104 13.28 9.44 -3.72
N ASP A 105 14.27 9.92 -2.96
CA ASP A 105 15.04 11.11 -3.32
C ASP A 105 15.81 10.89 -4.63
N GLU A 106 16.41 9.71 -4.84
CA GLU A 106 17.11 9.37 -6.08
C GLU A 106 16.17 9.21 -7.28
N ALA A 107 14.99 8.61 -7.06
CA ALA A 107 13.95 8.55 -8.09
C ALA A 107 13.54 9.96 -8.55
N HIS A 108 13.32 10.88 -7.62
CA HIS A 108 12.98 12.27 -7.95
C HIS A 108 14.13 13.00 -8.67
N GLN A 109 15.40 12.74 -8.32
CA GLN A 109 16.55 13.29 -9.03
C GLN A 109 16.61 12.85 -10.50
N LEU A 110 16.08 11.66 -10.81
CA LEU A 110 16.00 11.11 -12.16
C LEU A 110 14.73 11.54 -12.92
N ASP A 111 13.93 12.45 -12.35
CA ASP A 111 12.62 12.87 -12.87
C ASP A 111 11.68 11.66 -13.01
N MET A 112 11.72 10.78 -12.01
CA MET A 112 10.83 9.63 -11.84
C MET A 112 9.91 9.86 -10.64
N HIS A 113 8.74 9.23 -10.67
CA HIS A 113 7.80 9.22 -9.55
C HIS A 113 7.85 7.89 -8.80
N PHE A 114 7.62 7.96 -7.49
CA PHE A 114 7.53 6.80 -6.62
C PHE A 114 6.08 6.61 -6.14
N THR A 115 5.58 5.38 -6.19
CA THR A 115 4.30 4.95 -5.61
C THR A 115 4.48 3.64 -4.85
N MET A 116 3.59 3.37 -3.90
CA MET A 116 3.60 2.14 -3.09
C MET A 116 2.18 1.67 -2.78
N ASP A 117 2.06 0.42 -2.33
CA ASP A 117 0.81 -0.12 -1.81
C ASP A 117 0.47 0.43 -0.42
N LEU A 118 -0.82 0.70 -0.21
CA LEU A 118 -1.38 1.00 1.11
C LEU A 118 -2.62 0.13 1.38
N PRO A 119 -2.43 -1.07 1.93
CA PRO A 119 -3.52 -2.05 2.15
C PRO A 119 -4.36 -1.68 3.38
N ILE A 120 -5.33 -0.77 3.23
CA ILE A 120 -6.16 -0.30 4.35
C ILE A 120 -7.35 -1.21 4.71
N SER A 121 -7.58 -2.28 3.95
CA SER A 121 -8.75 -3.14 4.10
C SER A 121 -8.64 -4.13 5.27
N THR A 122 -7.42 -4.55 5.62
CA THR A 122 -7.15 -5.56 6.64
C THR A 122 -5.90 -5.18 7.43
N THR A 123 -5.84 -5.59 8.69
CA THR A 123 -4.69 -5.38 9.58
C THR A 123 -4.33 -6.69 10.27
N SER A 124 -3.10 -6.77 10.76
CA SER A 124 -2.65 -7.91 11.56
C SER A 124 -3.45 -8.08 12.85
N ALA A 125 -3.55 -9.32 13.32
CA ALA A 125 -4.04 -9.61 14.68
C ALA A 125 -3.13 -8.98 15.75
N SER A 126 -1.85 -8.76 15.41
CA SER A 126 -0.86 -8.14 16.29
C SER A 126 -0.82 -6.61 16.16
N HIS A 127 -1.72 -6.00 15.38
CA HIS A 127 -1.74 -4.55 15.18
C HIS A 127 -2.28 -3.84 16.45
N SER A 128 -1.63 -2.73 16.83
CA SER A 128 -1.98 -1.94 18.03
C SER A 128 -3.46 -1.53 18.12
N TRP A 129 -4.08 -1.24 16.97
CA TRP A 129 -5.52 -0.96 16.88
C TRP A 129 -6.39 -2.11 17.39
N LEU A 130 -6.04 -3.36 17.06
CA LEU A 130 -6.79 -4.52 17.55
C LEU A 130 -6.54 -4.73 19.04
N GLU A 131 -5.29 -4.63 19.49
CA GLU A 131 -4.95 -4.72 20.91
C GLU A 131 -5.71 -3.68 21.73
N TYR A 132 -5.72 -2.42 21.28
CA TYR A 132 -6.46 -1.33 21.91
C TYR A 132 -7.97 -1.60 21.90
N PHE A 133 -8.52 -2.10 20.79
CA PHE A 133 -9.93 -2.46 20.71
C PHE A 133 -10.29 -3.55 21.72
N LEU A 134 -9.50 -4.62 21.81
CA LEU A 134 -9.73 -5.73 22.75
C LEU A 134 -9.60 -5.26 24.21
N PHE A 135 -8.68 -4.32 24.47
CA PHE A 135 -8.54 -3.68 25.78
C PHE A 135 -9.77 -2.85 26.17
N VAL A 136 -10.30 -2.04 25.25
CA VAL A 136 -11.49 -1.19 25.50
C VAL A 136 -12.78 -2.02 25.58
N TYR A 137 -12.87 -3.12 24.84
CA TYR A 137 -14.06 -3.98 24.76
C TYR A 137 -13.77 -5.42 25.23
N PRO A 138 -13.57 -5.64 26.54
CA PRO A 138 -13.19 -6.95 27.08
C PRO A 138 -14.23 -8.05 26.86
N LEU A 139 -15.50 -7.70 26.68
CA LEU A 139 -16.54 -8.67 26.31
C LEU A 139 -16.36 -9.19 24.88
N ALA A 140 -15.96 -8.32 23.94
CA ALA A 140 -15.60 -8.72 22.59
C ALA A 140 -14.30 -9.55 22.59
N ALA A 141 -13.35 -9.24 23.47
CA ALA A 141 -12.12 -10.01 23.62
C ALA A 141 -12.37 -11.45 24.10
N LYS A 142 -13.32 -11.65 25.01
CA LYS A 142 -13.72 -12.99 25.47
C LYS A 142 -14.34 -13.83 24.36
N GLU A 143 -15.08 -13.21 23.44
CA GLU A 143 -15.69 -13.88 22.28
C GLU A 143 -14.68 -14.12 21.15
N TYR A 144 -13.70 -13.22 20.98
CA TYR A 144 -12.58 -13.40 20.07
C TYR A 144 -11.67 -14.56 20.52
N SER A 145 -11.29 -14.59 21.81
CA SER A 145 -10.43 -15.63 22.39
C SER A 145 -11.11 -17.01 22.47
N TYR A 146 -12.43 -17.07 22.70
CA TYR A 146 -13.18 -18.34 22.68
C TYR A 146 -13.24 -19.01 21.29
N ASN A 147 -13.01 -18.25 20.22
CA ASN A 147 -13.03 -18.75 18.84
C ASN A 147 -11.66 -19.19 18.32
N ASP A 148 -10.58 -19.00 19.08
CA ASP A 148 -9.21 -19.43 18.75
C ASP A 148 -8.91 -20.86 19.26
N ASP A 149 -9.74 -21.38 20.18
CA ASP A 149 -9.64 -22.76 20.64
C ASP A 149 -10.10 -23.73 19.54
N SER A 150 -9.17 -24.56 19.11
CA SER A 150 -9.20 -25.73 18.21
C SER A 150 -10.37 -26.73 18.30
N ASN A 151 -11.47 -26.45 19.03
CA ASN A 151 -12.65 -27.29 19.17
C ASN A 151 -13.86 -26.76 18.38
N ASN A 152 -13.73 -26.77 17.06
CA ASN A 152 -14.72 -27.22 16.07
C ASN A 152 -16.24 -27.12 16.38
N LYS A 153 -16.75 -25.96 16.81
CA LYS A 153 -18.16 -25.54 16.62
C LYS A 153 -18.27 -24.05 16.31
N ALA A 154 -17.83 -23.72 15.11
CA ALA A 154 -18.09 -22.43 14.48
C ALA A 154 -19.59 -22.28 14.18
N PHE A 155 -20.30 -21.39 14.88
CA PHE A 155 -21.63 -20.97 14.44
C PHE A 155 -21.45 -19.87 13.37
N SER A 156 -21.27 -20.26 12.10
CA SER A 156 -21.22 -19.32 10.98
C SER A 156 -22.63 -18.92 10.59
N SER A 157 -23.13 -17.81 11.13
CA SER A 157 -24.44 -17.29 10.70
C SER A 157 -24.37 -16.51 9.38
N LEU A 158 -23.19 -16.33 8.79
CA LEU A 158 -23.02 -15.65 7.51
C LEU A 158 -22.02 -16.41 6.64
N ASP A 159 -22.52 -16.89 5.50
CA ASP A 159 -21.84 -17.72 4.52
C ASP A 159 -21.00 -16.84 3.58
N TYR A 160 -19.95 -16.22 4.12
CA TYR A 160 -18.99 -15.46 3.32
C TYR A 160 -17.81 -16.33 2.94
N SER A 161 -17.79 -16.77 1.68
CA SER A 161 -16.59 -17.32 1.04
C SER A 161 -15.51 -16.23 0.99
N SER A 162 -14.40 -16.47 1.68
CA SER A 162 -13.19 -15.66 1.58
C SER A 162 -12.31 -16.14 0.42
N ALA A 163 -11.62 -15.23 -0.25
CA ALA A 163 -10.77 -15.54 -1.42
C ALA A 163 -9.58 -16.48 -1.10
N PHE A 164 -9.21 -16.57 0.17
CA PHE A 164 -8.40 -17.64 0.76
C PHE A 164 -9.23 -18.17 1.92
N PHE A 165 -9.55 -19.47 1.98
CA PHE A 165 -10.39 -20.09 3.04
C PHE A 165 -9.96 -19.70 4.46
N LEU A 166 -10.55 -18.63 4.99
CA LEU A 166 -10.44 -18.07 6.33
C LEU A 166 -11.80 -17.43 6.55
N SER A 167 -12.68 -18.12 7.27
CA SER A 167 -14.08 -17.71 7.40
C SER A 167 -14.15 -16.27 7.91
N ASN A 168 -14.74 -15.37 7.11
CA ASN A 168 -15.17 -14.08 7.60
C ASN A 168 -16.33 -14.33 8.57
N LYS A 169 -16.10 -14.18 9.88
CA LYS A 169 -17.12 -14.33 10.92
C LYS A 169 -17.42 -12.99 11.56
N ALA A 170 -18.65 -12.52 11.38
CA ALA A 170 -19.17 -11.37 12.09
C ALA A 170 -19.55 -11.77 13.53
N VAL A 171 -19.26 -10.88 14.49
CA VAL A 171 -19.73 -10.99 15.88
C VAL A 171 -21.12 -10.37 15.97
N ILE A 172 -22.13 -11.12 16.42
CA ILE A 172 -23.52 -10.64 16.57
C ILE A 172 -23.87 -10.61 18.07
N ASP A 173 -23.96 -9.42 18.67
CA ASP A 173 -24.51 -9.24 20.02
C ASP A 173 -26.05 -9.33 20.02
N LYS A 174 -26.57 -10.50 20.39
CA LYS A 174 -28.02 -10.75 20.46
C LYS A 174 -28.74 -10.12 21.66
N ARG A 175 -28.06 -9.44 22.61
CA ARG A 175 -28.72 -8.92 23.82
C ARG A 175 -29.33 -7.53 23.69
N LYS A 176 -29.03 -6.78 22.62
CA LYS A 176 -29.49 -5.38 22.48
C LYS A 176 -30.32 -5.05 21.24
N GLY A 177 -30.65 -6.02 20.39
CA GLY A 177 -31.43 -5.76 19.18
C GLY A 177 -30.79 -4.72 18.24
N ARG A 178 -29.46 -4.57 18.31
CA ARG A 178 -28.67 -3.70 17.43
C ARG A 178 -27.65 -4.56 16.72
N GLU A 179 -27.79 -4.66 15.41
CA GLU A 179 -26.77 -5.26 14.56
C GLU A 179 -25.54 -4.34 14.56
N ILE A 180 -24.42 -4.85 15.05
CA ILE A 180 -23.11 -4.20 14.89
C ILE A 180 -22.39 -4.97 13.80
N PHE A 181 -22.46 -4.46 12.58
CA PHE A 181 -21.69 -5.00 11.46
C PHE A 181 -20.22 -4.62 11.66
N VAL A 182 -19.36 -5.60 11.94
CA VAL A 182 -17.91 -5.43 11.76
C VAL A 182 -17.61 -5.76 10.31
N GLY A 183 -17.93 -4.79 9.45
CA GLY A 183 -17.66 -4.79 8.04
C GLY A 183 -17.78 -3.36 7.55
N HIS A 184 -16.72 -2.90 6.90
CA HIS A 184 -16.60 -1.65 6.14
C HIS A 184 -16.17 -0.36 6.85
N ALA A 185 -15.10 0.18 6.25
CA ALA A 185 -14.94 1.54 5.77
C ALA A 185 -15.06 2.66 6.79
N LEU A 186 -13.91 3.32 6.99
CA LEU A 186 -13.75 4.75 7.28
C LEU A 186 -15.08 5.51 7.44
N ARG A 187 -15.56 5.58 8.69
CA ARG A 187 -16.54 6.60 9.06
C ARG A 187 -15.73 7.84 9.42
N GLY A 188 -15.73 8.80 8.51
CA GLY A 188 -15.11 10.12 8.70
C GLY A 188 -15.52 10.73 10.04
N VAL A 189 -14.53 11.27 10.73
CA VAL A 189 -14.71 12.07 11.95
C VAL A 189 -15.12 13.50 11.51
N PRO A 190 -16.11 14.13 12.15
CA PRO A 190 -16.46 15.53 11.90
C PRO A 190 -15.37 16.52 12.34
#